data_AF-A0A0P9D9B6-F1
#
_entry.id   AF-A0A0P9D9B6-F1
#
_cell.length_a   1.000
_cell.length_b   1.000
_cell.length_c   1.000
_cell.angle_alpha   90.00
_cell.angle_beta   90.00
_cell.angle_gamma   90.00
#
_symmetry.space_group_name_H-M   'P 1'
#
loop_
_entity.id
_entity.type
_entity.pdbx_description
1 polymer ?
#
loop_
_entity_poly.entity_id
_entity_poly.type
_entity_poly.pdbx_seq_one_letter_code
_entity_poly.pdbx_strand_id
1 'polypeptide(L)'
;MPKVELHLHLEGAMQPATLLRIAERNQVELPARDVAGVTQLFSYRHFHEFLTVFMVLARSLKRGEDFELLAYELGHHLADQNVRYAEVMVSAFQYYNRGIDLGEVVQGAMAGFNQAERERGTRVRLAFDYGRQFGVETAWKVLDLAVANMRYGLVAWSIGGDEVNYPPELFAEVFAAARRAGLH
;
A
#
# COMPACT_ATOMS: atom_id res chain seq x y z
N MET A 1 -11.64 -8.22 20.47
CA MET A 1 -11.39 -9.61 20.01
C MET A 1 -10.02 -9.66 19.36
N PRO A 2 -9.11 -10.61 19.67
CA PRO A 2 -7.86 -10.76 18.92
C PRO A 2 -8.13 -11.19 17.48
N LYS A 3 -7.54 -10.51 16.50
CA LYS A 3 -7.77 -10.78 15.06
C LYS A 3 -6.51 -10.59 14.22
N VAL A 4 -6.55 -11.12 13.00
CA VAL A 4 -5.56 -10.88 11.95
C VAL A 4 -6.18 -10.06 10.83
N GLU A 5 -5.40 -9.21 10.18
CA GLU A 5 -5.83 -8.40 9.04
C GLU A 5 -4.96 -8.72 7.83
N LEU A 6 -5.52 -9.40 6.83
CA LEU A 6 -4.75 -9.93 5.69
C LEU A 6 -5.17 -9.29 4.35
N HIS A 7 -6.08 -8.32 4.39
CA HIS A 7 -6.53 -7.62 3.19
C HIS A 7 -6.72 -6.14 3.49
N LEU A 8 -5.62 -5.39 3.50
CA LEU A 8 -5.61 -3.95 3.75
C LEU A 8 -4.57 -3.26 2.89
N HIS A 9 -4.97 -2.22 2.17
CA HIS A 9 -4.03 -1.33 1.46
C HIS A 9 -3.56 -0.21 2.38
N LEU A 10 -2.24 0.04 2.41
CA LEU A 10 -1.64 1.12 3.19
C LEU A 10 -2.20 2.49 2.78
N GLU A 11 -2.32 2.72 1.47
CA GLU A 11 -2.85 3.96 0.89
C GLU A 11 -4.30 4.18 1.30
N GLY A 12 -5.10 3.11 1.29
CA GLY A 12 -6.52 3.15 1.64
C GLY A 12 -6.78 3.39 3.12
N ALA A 13 -5.79 3.16 3.98
CA ALA A 13 -5.89 3.40 5.41
C ALA A 13 -5.52 4.84 5.85
N MET A 14 -5.06 5.67 4.91
CA MET A 14 -4.62 7.04 5.17
C MET A 14 -5.76 7.89 5.72
N GLN A 15 -5.52 8.57 6.85
CA GLN A 15 -6.49 9.48 7.44
C GLN A 15 -6.56 10.82 6.67
N PRO A 16 -7.72 11.49 6.59
CA PRO A 16 -7.87 12.79 5.94
C PRO A 16 -6.87 13.85 6.39
N ALA A 17 -6.60 13.94 7.70
CA ALA A 17 -5.64 14.89 8.25
C ALA A 17 -4.19 14.58 7.81
N THR A 18 -3.86 13.30 7.69
CA THR A 18 -2.55 12.83 7.21
C THR A 18 -2.38 13.11 5.72
N LEU A 19 -3.43 12.90 4.92
CA LEU A 19 -3.42 13.27 3.50
C LEU A 19 -3.12 14.75 3.30
N LEU A 20 -3.74 15.64 4.08
CA LEU A 20 -3.47 17.08 3.99
C LEU A 20 -2.01 17.42 4.30
N ARG A 21 -1.48 16.88 5.41
CA ARG A 21 -0.09 17.10 5.82
C ARG A 21 0.89 16.63 4.75
N ILE A 22 0.68 15.44 4.20
CA ILE A 22 1.55 14.87 3.16
C ILE A 22 1.41 15.66 1.87
N ALA A 23 0.20 15.98 1.44
CA ALA A 23 -0.04 16.74 0.22
C ALA A 23 0.57 18.14 0.28
N GLU A 24 0.48 18.83 1.41
CA GLU A 24 1.15 20.11 1.64
C GLU A 24 2.68 19.97 1.54
N ARG A 25 3.28 19.01 2.27
CA ARG A 25 4.73 18.74 2.21
C ARG A 25 5.20 18.43 0.78
N ASN A 26 4.43 17.62 0.07
CA ASN A 26 4.78 17.12 -1.26
C ASN A 26 4.28 18.02 -2.40
N GLN A 27 3.70 19.17 -2.09
CA GLN A 27 3.15 20.13 -3.07
C GLN A 27 2.19 19.45 -4.06
N VAL A 28 1.27 18.63 -3.54
CA VAL A 28 0.22 17.97 -4.32
C VAL A 28 -1.08 18.72 -4.09
N GLU A 29 -1.67 19.23 -5.16
CA GLU A 29 -2.98 19.86 -5.06
C GLU A 29 -4.05 18.81 -4.77
N LEU A 30 -4.86 19.10 -3.75
CA LEU A 30 -6.04 18.35 -3.38
C LEU A 30 -7.32 19.13 -3.73
N PRO A 31 -8.45 18.45 -3.98
CA PRO A 31 -9.75 19.10 -4.20
C PRO A 31 -10.27 19.91 -3.00
N ALA A 32 -9.67 19.75 -1.82
CA ALA A 32 -10.02 20.44 -0.59
C ALA A 32 -8.75 20.84 0.19
N ARG A 33 -8.86 21.88 1.03
CA ARG A 33 -7.74 22.46 1.80
C ARG A 33 -7.85 22.27 3.31
N ASP A 34 -8.91 21.64 3.79
CA ASP A 34 -9.16 21.36 5.19
C ASP A 34 -9.64 19.92 5.40
N VAL A 35 -9.61 19.46 6.66
CA VAL A 35 -9.94 18.08 7.03
C VAL A 35 -11.38 17.75 6.67
N ALA A 36 -12.31 18.70 6.84
CA ALA A 36 -13.73 18.49 6.55
C ALA A 36 -13.96 18.22 5.06
N GLY A 37 -13.39 19.03 4.17
CA GLY A 37 -13.48 18.86 2.73
C GLY A 37 -12.76 17.61 2.24
N VAL A 38 -11.58 17.27 2.79
CA VAL A 38 -10.90 16.02 2.44
C VAL A 38 -11.69 14.81 2.89
N THR A 39 -12.34 14.85 4.06
CA THR A 39 -13.21 13.75 4.53
C THR A 39 -14.35 13.47 3.57
N GLN A 40 -14.88 14.49 2.88
CA GLN A 40 -15.93 14.29 1.86
C GLN A 40 -15.45 13.46 0.66
N LEU A 41 -14.14 13.43 0.37
CA LEU A 41 -13.58 12.60 -0.70
C LEU A 41 -13.72 11.10 -0.40
N PHE A 42 -13.87 10.70 0.87
CA PHE A 42 -13.98 9.30 1.27
C PHE A 42 -15.42 8.77 1.17
N SER A 43 -16.35 9.54 0.57
CA SER A 43 -17.73 9.14 0.30
C SER A 43 -17.92 8.89 -1.20
N TYR A 44 -18.24 7.65 -1.58
CA TYR A 44 -18.36 7.23 -2.97
C TYR A 44 -19.53 6.25 -3.16
N ARG A 45 -20.13 6.26 -4.34
CA ARG A 45 -21.32 5.46 -4.68
C ARG A 45 -20.99 4.11 -5.30
N HIS A 46 -19.83 3.99 -5.94
CA HIS A 46 -19.39 2.79 -6.63
C HIS A 46 -17.87 2.68 -6.72
N PHE A 47 -17.38 1.49 -7.06
CA PHE A 47 -15.96 1.14 -7.11
C PHE A 47 -15.10 2.11 -7.92
N HIS A 48 -15.60 2.59 -9.07
CA HIS A 48 -14.84 3.53 -9.91
C HIS A 48 -14.62 4.91 -9.23
N GLU A 49 -15.59 5.41 -8.48
CA GLU A 49 -15.43 6.65 -7.70
C GLU A 49 -14.41 6.44 -6.57
N PHE A 50 -14.47 5.31 -5.87
CA PHE A 50 -13.45 4.89 -4.90
C PHE A 50 -12.05 4.88 -5.51
N LEU A 51 -11.87 4.25 -6.67
CA LEU A 51 -10.56 4.17 -7.33
C LEU A 51 -10.02 5.55 -7.67
N THR A 52 -10.87 6.49 -8.07
CA THR A 52 -10.44 7.87 -8.34
C THR A 52 -9.84 8.52 -7.09
N VAL A 53 -10.47 8.34 -5.94
CA VAL A 53 -9.99 8.84 -4.65
C VAL A 53 -8.72 8.12 -4.23
N PHE A 54 -8.68 6.79 -4.36
CA PHE A 54 -7.49 5.97 -4.08
C PHE A 54 -6.26 6.45 -4.86
N MET A 55 -6.44 6.78 -6.15
CA MET A 55 -5.35 7.33 -6.97
C MET A 55 -4.86 8.69 -6.46
N VAL A 56 -5.73 9.53 -5.90
CA VAL A 56 -5.31 10.79 -5.24
C VAL A 56 -4.45 10.50 -4.02
N LEU A 57 -4.86 9.53 -3.19
CA LEU A 57 -4.09 9.09 -2.02
C LEU A 57 -2.71 8.58 -2.44
N ALA A 58 -2.65 7.64 -3.38
CA ALA A 58 -1.40 7.08 -3.88
C ALA A 58 -0.50 8.15 -4.53
N ARG A 59 -1.08 9.12 -5.26
CA ARG A 59 -0.33 10.24 -5.88
C ARG A 59 0.30 11.16 -4.85
N SER A 60 -0.34 11.34 -3.68
CA SER A 60 0.18 12.22 -2.63
C SER A 60 1.51 11.75 -2.04
N LEU A 61 1.74 10.43 -2.05
CA LEU A 61 2.94 9.76 -1.56
C LEU A 61 4.08 9.89 -2.60
N LYS A 62 5.26 10.29 -2.14
CA LYS A 62 6.44 10.57 -2.98
C LYS A 62 7.77 10.04 -2.42
N ARG A 63 7.88 9.86 -1.10
CA ARG A 63 9.14 9.60 -0.39
C ARG A 63 8.93 8.61 0.75
N GLY A 64 10.00 7.94 1.18
CA GLY A 64 9.97 6.95 2.28
C GLY A 64 9.36 7.50 3.56
N GLU A 65 9.61 8.76 3.89
CA GLU A 65 9.04 9.47 5.04
C GLU A 65 7.50 9.60 5.00
N ASP A 66 6.88 9.53 3.82
CA ASP A 66 5.42 9.48 3.71
C ASP A 66 4.89 8.11 4.14
N PHE A 67 5.54 7.04 3.69
CA PHE A 67 5.18 5.66 4.01
C PHE A 67 5.44 5.30 5.47
N GLU A 68 6.52 5.83 6.04
CA GLU A 68 6.83 5.68 7.46
C GLU A 68 5.73 6.28 8.34
N LEU A 69 5.30 7.50 8.04
CA LEU A 69 4.21 8.15 8.76
C LEU A 69 2.91 7.34 8.67
N LEU A 70 2.53 6.91 7.47
CA LEU A 70 1.33 6.10 7.26
C LEU A 70 1.36 4.79 8.02
N ALA A 71 2.48 4.07 7.94
CA ALA A 71 2.64 2.77 8.57
C ALA A 71 2.65 2.88 10.09
N TYR A 72 3.28 3.93 10.65
CA TYR A 72 3.24 4.20 12.08
C TYR A 72 1.81 4.46 12.57
N GLU A 73 1.08 5.38 11.93
CA GLU A 73 -0.31 5.69 12.28
C GLU A 73 -1.22 4.47 12.14
N LEU A 74 -1.09 3.71 11.05
CA LEU A 74 -1.86 2.49 10.84
C LEU A 74 -1.54 1.41 11.89
N GLY A 75 -0.27 1.22 12.26
CA GLY A 75 0.11 0.27 13.29
C GLY A 75 -0.58 0.55 14.64
N HIS A 76 -0.72 1.82 15.01
CA HIS A 76 -1.49 2.23 16.20
C HIS A 76 -2.98 1.91 16.06
N HIS A 77 -3.59 2.24 14.92
CA HIS A 77 -5.00 1.94 14.68
C HIS A 77 -5.32 0.44 14.69
N LEU A 78 -4.43 -0.39 14.13
CA LEU A 78 -4.56 -1.85 14.18
C LEU A 78 -4.50 -2.35 15.64
N ALA A 79 -3.60 -1.80 16.44
CA ALA A 79 -3.49 -2.13 17.86
C ALA A 79 -4.74 -1.72 18.66
N ASP A 80 -5.32 -0.54 18.39
CA ASP A 80 -6.56 -0.07 19.04
C ASP A 80 -7.74 -1.03 18.77
N GLN A 81 -7.72 -1.70 17.61
CA GLN A 81 -8.71 -2.72 17.25
C GLN A 81 -8.33 -4.13 17.70
N ASN A 82 -7.24 -4.28 18.48
CA ASN A 82 -6.73 -5.54 18.99
C ASN A 82 -6.37 -6.55 17.87
N VAL A 83 -5.91 -6.04 16.72
CA VAL A 83 -5.25 -6.82 15.67
C VAL A 83 -3.89 -7.27 16.19
N ARG A 84 -3.54 -8.54 16.01
CA ARG A 84 -2.27 -9.11 16.49
C ARG A 84 -1.24 -9.28 15.39
N TYR A 85 -1.71 -9.46 14.17
CA TYR A 85 -0.88 -9.59 12.98
C TYR A 85 -1.59 -8.99 11.78
N ALA A 86 -0.83 -8.31 10.92
CA ALA A 86 -1.35 -7.86 9.63
C ALA A 86 -0.35 -8.06 8.48
N GLU A 87 -0.90 -8.31 7.29
CA GLU A 87 -0.19 -8.24 6.01
C GLU A 87 -0.80 -7.09 5.21
N VAL A 88 -0.06 -5.98 5.13
CA VAL A 88 -0.53 -4.75 4.51
C VAL A 88 0.01 -4.65 3.10
N MET A 89 -0.90 -4.48 2.14
CA MET A 89 -0.61 -4.32 0.73
C MET A 89 -0.18 -2.89 0.40
N VAL A 90 0.75 -2.79 -0.54
CA VAL A 90 1.18 -1.54 -1.17
C VAL A 90 1.03 -1.69 -2.68
N SER A 91 0.37 -0.74 -3.34
CA SER A 91 0.14 -0.74 -4.79
C SER A 91 1.42 -0.39 -5.55
N ALA A 92 2.37 -1.34 -5.59
CA ALA A 92 3.76 -1.15 -6.00
C ALA A 92 3.92 -0.48 -7.38
N PHE A 93 3.08 -0.84 -8.36
CA PHE A 93 3.17 -0.23 -9.68
C PHE A 93 2.93 1.29 -9.69
N GLN A 94 2.09 1.81 -8.80
CA GLN A 94 1.81 3.25 -8.71
C GLN A 94 3.07 4.07 -8.42
N TYR A 95 3.97 3.50 -7.62
CA TYR A 95 5.23 4.14 -7.24
C TYR A 95 6.32 3.87 -8.26
N TYR A 96 6.43 2.62 -8.72
CA TYR A 96 7.37 2.22 -9.77
C TYR A 96 7.21 3.07 -11.04
N ASN A 97 5.98 3.23 -11.55
CA ASN A 97 5.72 3.99 -12.77
C ASN A 97 5.99 5.50 -12.61
N ARG A 98 6.08 5.99 -11.37
CA ARG A 98 6.43 7.38 -11.05
C ARG A 98 7.91 7.57 -10.74
N GLY A 99 8.74 6.53 -10.91
CA GLY A 99 10.17 6.57 -10.64
C GLY A 99 10.52 6.62 -9.14
N ILE A 100 9.60 6.25 -8.27
CA ILE A 100 9.85 6.16 -6.83
C ILE A 100 10.51 4.81 -6.54
N ASP A 101 11.60 4.83 -5.77
CA ASP A 101 12.30 3.61 -5.38
C ASP A 101 11.43 2.76 -4.43
N LEU A 102 11.03 1.58 -4.89
CA LEU A 102 10.25 0.64 -4.08
C LEU A 102 11.02 0.16 -2.84
N GLY A 103 12.35 0.20 -2.85
CA GLY A 103 13.16 -0.03 -1.66
C GLY A 103 12.96 1.04 -0.59
N GLU A 104 12.85 2.31 -1.00
CA GLU A 104 12.54 3.41 -0.08
C GLU A 104 11.12 3.28 0.48
N VAL A 105 10.16 2.88 -0.36
CA VAL A 105 8.76 2.60 0.04
C VAL A 105 8.69 1.52 1.13
N VAL A 106 9.32 0.36 0.88
CA VAL A 106 9.29 -0.77 1.82
C VAL A 106 10.03 -0.44 3.11
N GLN A 107 11.22 0.18 3.02
CA GLN A 107 12.00 0.54 4.20
C GLN A 107 11.28 1.58 5.06
N GLY A 108 10.68 2.61 4.44
CA GLY A 108 9.89 3.62 5.15
C GLY A 108 8.70 3.00 5.88
N ALA A 109 7.86 2.24 5.15
CA ALA A 109 6.71 1.57 5.75
C ALA A 109 7.12 0.61 6.89
N MET A 110 8.16 -0.20 6.70
CA MET A 110 8.62 -1.13 7.74
C MET A 110 9.24 -0.39 8.93
N ALA A 111 9.88 0.77 8.75
CA ALA A 111 10.34 1.59 9.87
C ALA A 111 9.17 2.03 10.76
N GLY A 112 8.10 2.55 10.15
CA GLY A 112 6.88 2.97 10.86
C GLY A 112 6.17 1.81 11.56
N PHE A 113 6.00 0.67 10.87
CA PHE A 113 5.40 -0.52 11.49
C PHE A 113 6.25 -1.09 12.61
N ASN A 114 7.57 -1.17 12.45
CA ASN A 114 8.46 -1.67 13.50
C ASN A 114 8.43 -0.76 14.73
N GLN A 115 8.28 0.55 14.54
CA GLN A 115 8.08 1.48 15.65
C GLN A 115 6.75 1.22 16.37
N ALA A 116 5.65 1.17 15.63
CA ALA A 116 4.33 0.88 16.20
C ALA A 116 4.29 -0.50 16.90
N GLU A 117 4.98 -1.51 16.37
CA GLU A 117 5.10 -2.84 16.99
C GLU A 117 5.80 -2.76 18.35
N ARG A 118 6.90 -2.00 18.46
CA ARG A 118 7.60 -1.80 19.74
C ARG A 118 6.72 -1.12 20.79
N GLU A 119 5.88 -0.18 20.36
CA GLU A 119 5.04 0.62 21.27
C GLU A 119 3.72 -0.08 21.63
N ARG A 120 3.12 -0.81 20.69
CA ARG A 120 1.73 -1.30 20.78
C ARG A 120 1.56 -2.80 20.57
N GLY A 121 2.60 -3.51 20.11
CA GLY A 121 2.63 -4.97 20.01
C GLY A 121 1.96 -5.60 18.79
N THR A 122 1.44 -4.80 17.85
CA THR A 122 0.92 -5.32 16.57
C THR A 122 2.06 -5.58 15.60
N ARG A 123 2.23 -6.83 15.18
CA ARG A 123 3.24 -7.18 14.16
C ARG A 123 2.66 -7.02 12.76
N VAL A 124 3.38 -6.32 11.89
CA VAL A 124 2.94 -6.10 10.49
C VAL A 124 4.02 -6.55 9.51
N ARG A 125 3.61 -7.14 8.39
CA ARG A 125 4.44 -7.41 7.21
C ARG A 125 3.81 -6.78 5.98
N LEU A 126 4.60 -6.64 4.92
CA LEU A 126 4.16 -6.02 3.69
C LEU A 126 3.91 -7.04 2.59
N ALA A 127 2.96 -6.72 1.73
CA ALA A 127 2.73 -7.38 0.46
C ALA A 127 2.77 -6.36 -0.67
N PHE A 128 3.27 -6.74 -1.84
CA PHE A 128 3.10 -5.92 -3.03
C PHE A 128 1.86 -6.35 -3.78
N ASP A 129 0.98 -5.38 -4.03
CA ASP A 129 -0.16 -5.54 -4.91
C ASP A 129 0.13 -4.93 -6.28
N TYR A 130 -0.03 -5.73 -7.32
CA TYR A 130 0.19 -5.30 -8.70
C TYR A 130 -1.14 -5.13 -9.45
N GLY A 131 -1.36 -3.93 -9.99
CA GLY A 131 -2.52 -3.65 -10.83
C GLY A 131 -2.43 -4.40 -12.16
N ARG A 132 -3.26 -5.41 -12.36
CA ARG A 132 -3.18 -6.28 -13.54
C ARG A 132 -3.47 -5.58 -14.88
N GLN A 133 -4.17 -4.45 -14.87
CA GLN A 133 -4.38 -3.63 -16.06
C GLN A 133 -3.08 -3.04 -16.66
N PHE A 134 -1.96 -3.12 -15.94
CA PHE A 134 -0.66 -2.60 -16.36
C PHE A 134 0.20 -3.62 -17.12
N GLY A 135 -0.32 -4.83 -17.34
CA GLY A 135 0.27 -5.83 -18.21
C GLY A 135 1.34 -6.70 -17.56
N VAL A 136 1.45 -7.95 -18.04
CA VAL A 136 2.31 -8.98 -17.46
C VAL A 136 3.80 -8.64 -17.59
N GLU A 137 4.21 -7.97 -18.67
CA GLU A 137 5.63 -7.63 -18.89
C GLU A 137 6.19 -6.78 -17.74
N THR A 138 5.42 -5.78 -17.28
CA THR A 138 5.89 -4.92 -16.19
C THR A 138 5.72 -5.59 -14.82
N ALA A 139 4.80 -6.55 -14.69
CA ALA A 139 4.67 -7.35 -13.47
C ALA A 139 5.98 -8.08 -13.13
N TRP A 140 6.69 -8.62 -14.12
CA TRP A 140 8.00 -9.25 -13.92
C TRP A 140 9.04 -8.28 -13.32
N LYS A 141 9.10 -7.04 -13.83
CA LYS A 141 10.02 -6.01 -13.34
C LYS A 141 9.71 -5.64 -11.88
N VAL A 142 8.43 -5.54 -11.54
CA VAL A 142 7.99 -5.24 -10.16
C VAL A 142 8.19 -6.44 -9.23
N LEU A 143 8.04 -7.68 -9.74
CA LEU A 143 8.32 -8.89 -8.98
C LEU A 143 9.80 -9.00 -8.59
N ASP A 144 10.73 -8.68 -9.49
CA ASP A 144 12.17 -8.67 -9.17
C ASP A 144 12.47 -7.71 -8.00
N LEU A 145 11.82 -6.54 -8.00
CA LEU A 145 11.90 -5.57 -6.90
C LEU A 145 11.23 -6.10 -5.63
N ALA A 146 10.13 -6.85 -5.73
CA ALA A 146 9.49 -7.49 -4.59
C ALA A 146 10.48 -8.47 -3.91
N VAL A 147 11.08 -9.36 -4.71
CA VAL A 147 12.06 -10.35 -4.23
C VAL A 147 13.25 -9.65 -3.57
N ALA A 148 13.79 -8.59 -4.18
CA ALA A 148 14.89 -7.82 -3.60
C ALA A 148 14.51 -7.21 -2.23
N ASN A 149 13.26 -6.82 -2.03
CA ASN A 149 12.76 -6.17 -0.82
C ASN A 149 12.26 -7.14 0.27
N MET A 150 12.29 -8.45 0.04
CA MET A 150 11.98 -9.45 1.07
C MET A 150 12.84 -9.27 2.33
N ARG A 151 14.10 -8.86 2.15
CA ARG A 151 15.05 -8.60 3.25
C ARG A 151 14.60 -7.49 4.22
N TYR A 152 13.66 -6.64 3.80
CA TYR A 152 13.14 -5.54 4.62
C TYR A 152 11.78 -5.85 5.27
N GLY A 153 11.15 -6.99 4.94
CA GLY A 153 9.87 -7.40 5.53
C GLY A 153 8.70 -7.53 4.55
N LEU A 154 8.97 -7.50 3.24
CA LEU A 154 8.00 -7.92 2.22
C LEU A 154 7.87 -9.45 2.20
N VAL A 155 6.64 -9.97 2.29
CA VAL A 155 6.40 -11.41 2.44
C VAL A 155 5.48 -12.01 1.39
N ALA A 156 4.69 -11.21 0.68
CA ALA A 156 3.68 -11.71 -0.24
C ALA A 156 3.59 -10.90 -1.54
N TRP A 157 3.05 -11.55 -2.56
CA TRP A 157 2.75 -10.97 -3.86
C TRP A 157 1.28 -11.14 -4.20
N SER A 158 0.59 -10.06 -4.55
CA SER A 158 -0.81 -10.07 -4.94
C SER A 158 -1.05 -9.33 -6.26
N ILE A 159 -2.22 -9.55 -6.84
CA ILE A 159 -2.73 -8.76 -7.95
C ILE A 159 -4.10 -8.21 -7.59
N GLY A 160 -4.37 -6.99 -8.06
CA GLY A 160 -5.63 -6.28 -7.88
C GLY A 160 -5.97 -5.48 -9.14
N GLY A 161 -6.96 -4.59 -9.03
CA GLY A 161 -7.37 -3.70 -10.14
C GLY A 161 -8.53 -4.25 -10.98
N ASP A 162 -8.54 -4.03 -12.29
CA ASP A 162 -9.71 -4.28 -13.16
C ASP A 162 -9.97 -5.77 -13.42
N GLU A 163 -10.86 -6.40 -12.62
CA GLU A 163 -11.24 -7.83 -12.68
C GLU A 163 -11.90 -8.26 -13.97
N VAL A 164 -12.62 -7.36 -14.60
CA VAL A 164 -13.50 -7.70 -15.72
C VAL A 164 -12.68 -7.91 -16.99
N ASN A 165 -11.67 -7.05 -17.21
CA ASN A 165 -10.95 -7.00 -18.48
C ASN A 165 -9.61 -7.74 -18.45
N TYR A 166 -9.10 -8.08 -17.26
CA TYR A 166 -7.77 -8.66 -17.10
C TYR A 166 -7.85 -9.93 -16.24
N PRO A 167 -7.98 -11.11 -16.86
CA PRO A 167 -8.11 -12.36 -16.14
C PRO A 167 -6.79 -12.77 -15.44
N PRO A 168 -6.85 -13.41 -14.25
CA PRO A 168 -5.66 -13.74 -13.46
C PRO A 168 -4.73 -14.76 -14.14
N GLU A 169 -5.23 -15.57 -15.08
CA GLU A 169 -4.48 -16.59 -15.82
C GLU A 169 -3.29 -16.01 -16.59
N LEU A 170 -3.39 -14.74 -17.00
CA LEU A 170 -2.29 -14.02 -17.65
C LEU A 170 -1.04 -13.91 -16.75
N PHE A 171 -1.22 -13.97 -15.43
CA PHE A 171 -0.17 -13.80 -14.43
C PHE A 171 0.30 -15.12 -13.81
N ALA A 172 -0.17 -16.27 -14.29
CA ALA A 172 0.12 -17.58 -13.70
C ALA A 172 1.63 -17.83 -13.51
N GLU A 173 2.45 -17.51 -14.54
CA GLU A 173 3.91 -17.67 -14.48
C GLU A 173 4.57 -16.68 -13.50
N VAL A 174 4.04 -15.46 -13.36
CA VAL A 174 4.52 -14.47 -12.38
C VAL A 174 4.30 -14.99 -10.97
N PHE A 175 3.10 -15.53 -10.68
CA PHE A 175 2.80 -16.15 -9.39
C PHE A 175 3.65 -17.40 -9.12
N ALA A 176 3.89 -18.22 -10.14
CA ALA A 176 4.78 -19.37 -10.01
C ALA A 176 6.22 -18.95 -9.67
N ALA A 177 6.71 -17.86 -10.27
CA ALA A 177 8.01 -17.29 -9.94
C ALA A 177 8.07 -16.67 -8.54
N ALA A 178 7.04 -15.91 -8.14
CA ALA A 178 6.93 -15.34 -6.80
C ALA A 178 7.01 -16.45 -5.73
N ARG A 179 6.26 -17.54 -5.91
CA ARG A 179 6.29 -18.71 -5.03
C ARG A 179 7.67 -19.37 -4.98
N ARG A 180 8.35 -19.54 -6.13
CA ARG A 180 9.72 -20.10 -6.18
C ARG A 180 10.74 -19.22 -5.45
N ALA A 181 10.53 -17.91 -5.45
CA ALA A 181 11.38 -16.95 -4.74
C ALA A 181 11.08 -16.88 -3.22
N GLY A 182 9.98 -17.49 -2.77
CA GLY A 182 9.59 -17.55 -1.36
C GLY A 182 8.61 -16.47 -0.91
N LEU A 183 7.98 -15.75 -1.84
CA LEU A 183 6.81 -14.92 -1.55
C LEU A 183 5.57 -15.81 -1.41
N HIS A 184 4.71 -15.48 -0.45
CA HIS A 184 3.39 -16.10 -0.26
C HIS A 184 2.43 -15.73 -1.39
#